data_AF-A0AA36FV58-F1
#
_entry.id   AF-A0AA36FV58-F1
#
_cell.length_a   1.000
_cell.length_b   1.000
_cell.length_c   1.000
_cell.angle_alpha   90.00
_cell.angle_beta   90.00
_cell.angle_gamma   90.00
#
_symmetry.space_group_name_H-M   'P 1'
#
loop_
_entity.id
_entity.type
_entity.pdbx_description
1 polymer ?
#
loop_
_entity_poly.entity_id
_entity_poly.type
_entity_poly.pdbx_seq_one_letter_code
_entity_poly.pdbx_strand_id
1 'polypeptide(L)'
;MEHARDILADIACRRIPKIIESEDFSPRRTPYIWANREHIPMLDDRFRRVIRKQLEDAMKEELPEMEIEILLRNLNRGLDGKRHPAGEVLVFDSKNSPSGQPVAKRVEQQQVMMSAPTDPTIMSVAVFAHRHATPEERETIRRVFDRVCRDNGLRSPNTSGNVSPERRAVFPRRTVRPVARPLVAPRTTRPYRSIF
;
A
#
# COMPACT_ATOMS: atom_id res chain seq x y z
N MET A 1 18.10 -30.03 7.35
CA MET A 1 17.15 -30.04 8.49
C MET A 1 17.59 -29.12 9.61
N GLU A 2 18.89 -29.07 9.93
CA GLU A 2 19.43 -28.17 10.97
C GLU A 2 19.20 -26.69 10.66
N HIS A 3 19.59 -26.23 9.47
CA HIS A 3 19.39 -24.83 9.06
C HIS A 3 17.93 -24.34 9.16
N ALA A 4 16.95 -25.18 8.83
CA ALA A 4 15.53 -24.83 8.96
C ALA A 4 15.09 -24.71 10.43
N ARG A 5 15.67 -25.52 11.33
CA ARG A 5 15.44 -25.40 12.78
C ARG A 5 16.02 -24.09 13.31
N ASP A 6 17.18 -23.68 12.82
CA ASP A 6 17.83 -22.44 13.23
C ASP A 6 16.99 -21.21 12.85
N ILE A 7 16.48 -21.16 11.61
CA ILE A 7 15.56 -20.10 11.16
C ILE A 7 14.31 -20.04 12.06
N LEU A 8 13.70 -21.18 12.37
CA LEU A 8 12.52 -21.21 13.25
C LEU A 8 12.86 -20.80 14.69
N ALA A 9 14.05 -21.15 15.19
CA ALA A 9 14.54 -20.69 16.49
C ALA A 9 14.77 -19.17 16.50
N ASP A 10 15.28 -18.60 15.42
CA ASP A 10 15.44 -17.15 15.25
C ASP A 10 14.10 -16.44 15.25
N ILE A 11 13.10 -16.98 14.56
CA ILE A 11 11.73 -16.47 14.59
C ILE A 11 11.18 -16.51 16.03
N ALA A 12 11.31 -17.64 16.73
CA ALA A 12 10.83 -17.80 18.09
C ALA A 12 11.50 -16.81 19.08
N CYS A 13 12.80 -16.55 18.90
CA CYS A 13 13.57 -15.62 19.71
C CYS A 13 13.44 -14.14 19.25
N ARG A 14 12.61 -13.85 18.23
CA ARG A 14 12.51 -12.52 17.58
C ARG A 14 13.88 -11.99 17.11
N ARG A 15 14.76 -12.88 16.65
CA ARG A 15 16.01 -12.56 15.94
C ARG A 15 15.75 -12.44 14.44
N ILE A 16 14.71 -11.67 14.10
CA ILE A 16 14.34 -11.42 12.71
C ILE A 16 15.08 -10.16 12.18
N PRO A 17 15.44 -10.13 10.89
CA PRO A 17 15.93 -8.92 10.24
C PRO A 17 14.97 -7.74 10.44
N LYS A 18 15.53 -6.54 10.54
CA LYS A 18 14.77 -5.31 10.72
C LYS A 18 14.88 -4.44 9.49
N ILE A 19 13.77 -3.79 9.14
CA ILE A 19 13.77 -2.70 8.17
C ILE A 19 14.67 -1.60 8.72
N ILE A 20 15.68 -1.23 7.95
CA ILE A 20 16.55 -0.09 8.25
C ILE A 20 16.02 1.15 7.56
N GLU A 21 15.64 1.02 6.28
CA GLU A 21 15.12 2.11 5.47
C GLU A 21 14.12 1.58 4.43
N SER A 22 13.16 2.42 4.04
CA SER A 22 12.19 2.10 3.00
C SER A 22 11.69 3.36 2.31
N GLU A 23 11.41 3.25 1.01
CA GLU A 23 10.83 4.33 0.22
C GLU A 23 9.63 3.81 -0.57
N ASP A 24 8.54 4.57 -0.49
CA ASP A 24 7.32 4.33 -1.26
C ASP A 24 7.24 5.36 -2.39
N PHE A 25 7.13 4.90 -3.63
CA PHE A 25 7.11 5.77 -4.80
C PHE A 25 6.03 5.38 -5.80
N SER A 26 5.51 6.39 -6.48
CA SER A 26 4.59 6.19 -7.59
C SER A 26 5.35 5.65 -8.80
N PRO A 27 4.83 4.61 -9.50
CA PRO A 27 5.37 4.18 -10.79
C PRO A 27 5.42 5.29 -11.85
N ARG A 28 4.67 6.40 -11.65
CA ARG A 28 4.69 7.54 -12.57
C ARG A 28 5.91 8.45 -12.38
N ARG A 29 6.55 8.42 -11.21
CA ARG A 29 7.70 9.28 -10.89
C ARG A 29 8.99 8.79 -11.53
N THR A 30 9.08 7.50 -11.83
CA THR A 30 10.23 6.89 -12.47
C THR A 30 10.13 7.05 -13.99
N PRO A 31 10.99 7.89 -14.63
CA PRO A 31 10.93 8.15 -16.07
C PRO A 31 11.04 6.86 -16.90
N TYR A 32 11.82 5.89 -16.40
CA TYR A 32 12.01 4.57 -16.98
C TYR A 32 10.73 3.72 -17.05
N ILE A 33 9.87 3.81 -16.02
CA ILE A 33 8.60 3.08 -15.97
C ILE A 33 7.54 3.83 -16.79
N TRP A 34 7.56 5.17 -16.73
CA TRP A 34 6.60 6.01 -17.44
C TRP A 34 6.72 5.96 -18.96
N ALA A 35 7.93 5.81 -19.51
CA ALA A 35 8.14 5.73 -20.96
C ALA A 35 7.50 4.48 -21.61
N ASN A 36 7.14 3.46 -20.84
CA ASN A 36 6.67 2.17 -21.35
C ASN A 36 5.30 1.75 -20.76
N ARG A 37 4.32 2.67 -20.73
CA ARG A 37 2.98 2.52 -20.09
C ARG A 37 2.21 1.24 -20.42
N GLU A 38 2.47 0.58 -21.55
CA GLU A 38 1.72 -0.60 -21.99
C GLU A 38 2.06 -1.84 -21.15
N HIS A 39 3.26 -1.92 -20.56
CA HIS A 39 3.78 -3.15 -19.93
C HIS A 39 4.13 -3.01 -18.44
N ILE A 40 3.33 -2.28 -17.65
CA ILE A 40 3.59 -2.09 -16.20
C ILE A 40 3.95 -3.41 -15.46
N PRO A 41 3.28 -4.56 -15.69
CA PRO A 41 3.66 -5.82 -15.04
C PRO A 41 5.01 -6.40 -15.48
N MET A 42 5.42 -6.23 -16.76
CA MET A 42 6.69 -6.74 -17.29
C MET A 42 7.87 -5.78 -17.05
N LEU A 43 7.59 -4.48 -16.98
CA LEU A 43 8.58 -3.48 -16.57
C LEU A 43 8.89 -3.59 -15.09
N ASP A 44 7.92 -4.05 -14.29
CA ASP A 44 8.09 -4.29 -12.86
C ASP A 44 9.25 -5.25 -12.60
N ASP A 45 9.32 -6.42 -13.24
CA ASP A 45 10.39 -7.40 -12.99
C ASP A 45 11.77 -6.94 -13.49
N ARG A 46 11.85 -6.25 -14.63
CA ARG A 46 13.13 -5.72 -15.11
C ARG A 46 13.63 -4.59 -14.23
N PHE A 47 12.77 -3.61 -13.94
CA PHE A 47 13.09 -2.50 -13.06
C PHE A 47 13.46 -2.99 -11.67
N ARG A 48 12.71 -3.96 -11.12
CA ARG A 48 13.02 -4.56 -9.82
C ARG A 48 14.40 -5.20 -9.79
N ARG A 49 14.76 -5.96 -10.82
CA ARG A 49 16.08 -6.57 -10.93
C ARG A 49 17.19 -5.52 -11.01
N VAL A 50 16.98 -4.43 -11.76
CA VAL A 50 17.96 -3.36 -11.89
C VAL A 50 18.17 -2.64 -10.54
N ILE A 51 17.08 -2.17 -9.91
CA ILE A 51 17.18 -1.46 -8.62
C ILE A 51 17.72 -2.36 -7.53
N ARG A 52 17.26 -3.62 -7.47
CA ARG A 52 17.79 -4.61 -6.53
C ARG A 52 19.29 -4.78 -6.73
N LYS A 53 19.73 -5.03 -7.97
CA LYS A 53 21.15 -5.23 -8.27
C LYS A 53 21.98 -4.00 -7.92
N GLN A 54 21.52 -2.79 -8.25
CA GLN A 54 22.24 -1.56 -7.92
C GLN A 54 22.37 -1.35 -6.40
N LEU A 55 21.31 -1.65 -5.64
CA LEU A 55 21.37 -1.63 -4.18
C LEU A 55 22.30 -2.73 -3.66
N GLU A 56 22.21 -3.96 -4.14
CA GLU A 56 23.08 -5.07 -3.73
C GLU A 56 24.57 -4.76 -4.02
N ASP A 57 24.88 -4.28 -5.22
CA ASP A 57 26.24 -3.93 -5.63
C ASP A 57 26.78 -2.78 -4.78
N ALA A 58 26.00 -1.71 -4.60
CA ALA A 58 26.42 -0.55 -3.79
C ALA A 58 26.54 -0.85 -2.30
N MET A 59 25.71 -1.77 -1.77
CA MET A 59 25.80 -2.21 -0.38
C MET A 59 27.01 -3.11 -0.16
N LYS A 60 27.29 -4.05 -1.09
CA LYS A 60 28.47 -4.93 -1.00
C LYS A 60 29.79 -4.16 -1.09
N GLU A 61 29.82 -3.06 -1.84
CA GLU A 61 31.00 -2.18 -1.93
C GLU A 61 31.34 -1.56 -0.57
N GLU A 62 30.32 -1.12 0.17
CA GLU A 62 30.49 -0.38 1.42
C GLU A 62 30.46 -1.28 2.67
N LEU A 63 29.79 -2.44 2.57
CA LEU A 63 29.52 -3.40 3.66
C LEU A 63 29.64 -4.85 3.15
N PRO A 64 30.84 -5.32 2.76
CA PRO A 64 31.02 -6.62 2.08
C PRO A 64 30.65 -7.84 2.91
N GLU A 65 30.84 -7.78 4.24
CA GLU A 65 30.58 -8.88 5.18
C GLU A 65 29.13 -8.88 5.71
N MET A 66 28.34 -7.87 5.38
CA MET A 66 27.02 -7.69 5.97
C MET A 66 25.93 -8.39 5.16
N GLU A 67 25.14 -9.22 5.84
CA GLU A 67 23.94 -9.81 5.24
C GLU A 67 22.80 -8.78 5.19
N ILE A 68 22.45 -8.38 3.98
CA ILE A 68 21.42 -7.38 3.68
C ILE A 68 20.41 -8.01 2.74
N GLU A 69 19.12 -7.87 3.07
CA GLU A 69 18.03 -8.30 2.20
C GLU A 69 17.30 -7.07 1.63
N ILE A 70 17.01 -7.11 0.33
CA ILE A 70 16.32 -6.04 -0.39
C ILE A 70 14.97 -6.56 -0.88
N LEU A 71 13.89 -5.95 -0.38
CA LEU A 71 12.53 -6.28 -0.75
C LEU A 71 11.94 -5.19 -1.64
N LEU A 72 11.42 -5.60 -2.80
CA LEU A 72 10.63 -4.73 -3.66
C LEU A 72 9.21 -5.28 -3.74
N ARG A 73 8.23 -4.43 -3.47
CA ARG A 73 6.82 -4.82 -3.36
C ARG A 73 5.92 -3.87 -4.16
N ASN A 74 4.87 -4.44 -4.75
CA ASN A 74 3.75 -3.68 -5.28
C ASN A 74 2.65 -3.59 -4.24
N LEU A 75 2.33 -2.38 -3.85
CA LEU A 75 1.20 -2.06 -3.01
C LEU A 75 0.07 -1.61 -3.93
N ASN A 76 -0.70 -2.57 -4.44
CA ASN A 76 -1.88 -2.29 -5.27
C ASN A 76 -3.17 -2.44 -4.46
N ARG A 77 -4.24 -1.81 -4.95
CA ARG A 77 -5.59 -1.93 -4.38
C ARG A 77 -6.37 -3.11 -4.98
N GLY A 78 -5.69 -4.05 -5.63
CA GLY A 78 -6.28 -5.10 -6.47
C GLY A 78 -6.31 -4.74 -7.96
N LEU A 79 -6.90 -5.62 -8.76
CA LEU A 79 -6.95 -5.55 -10.24
C LEU A 79 -5.55 -5.58 -10.88
N ASP A 80 -5.35 -4.81 -11.95
CA ASP A 80 -4.14 -4.72 -12.77
C ASP A 80 -3.16 -3.63 -12.32
N GLY A 81 -3.46 -2.97 -11.21
CA GLY A 81 -2.68 -1.88 -10.68
C GLY A 81 -2.73 -0.56 -11.46
N LYS A 82 -3.49 -0.50 -12.56
CA LYS A 82 -3.78 0.72 -13.33
C LYS A 82 -5.14 1.31 -12.98
N ARG A 83 -6.06 0.47 -12.52
CA ARG A 83 -7.45 0.85 -12.25
C ARG A 83 -7.76 0.80 -10.77
N HIS A 84 -8.54 1.77 -10.30
CA HIS A 84 -9.03 1.77 -8.93
C HIS A 84 -10.31 0.90 -8.85
N PRO A 85 -10.41 -0.08 -7.95
CA PRO A 85 -11.57 -0.98 -7.87
C PRO A 85 -12.91 -0.25 -7.76
N ALA A 86 -12.95 0.89 -7.07
CA ALA A 86 -14.16 1.71 -6.95
C ALA A 86 -14.76 2.15 -8.30
N GLY A 87 -13.96 2.29 -9.35
CA GLY A 87 -14.44 2.61 -10.70
C GLY A 87 -15.00 1.41 -11.48
N GLU A 88 -14.77 0.19 -10.99
CA GLU A 88 -15.28 -1.06 -11.58
C GLU A 88 -16.56 -1.56 -10.90
N VAL A 89 -16.95 -0.97 -9.77
CA VAL A 89 -18.16 -1.34 -9.04
C VAL A 89 -19.40 -0.72 -9.69
N LEU A 90 -20.45 -1.52 -9.80
CA LEU A 90 -21.78 -1.06 -10.17
C LEU A 90 -22.53 -0.59 -8.91
N VAL A 91 -23.01 0.63 -8.96
CA VAL A 91 -23.86 1.27 -7.94
C VAL A 91 -25.23 1.57 -8.54
N PHE A 92 -26.28 1.51 -7.73
CA PHE A 92 -27.61 1.94 -8.15
C PHE A 92 -28.16 2.95 -7.15
N ASP A 93 -29.01 3.85 -7.63
CA ASP A 93 -29.73 4.79 -6.79
C ASP A 93 -31.23 4.46 -6.87
N SER A 94 -31.81 4.04 -5.74
CA SER A 94 -33.23 3.68 -5.65
C SER A 94 -34.17 4.88 -5.78
N LYS A 95 -33.66 6.12 -5.71
CA LYS A 95 -34.47 7.35 -5.78
C LYS A 95 -34.57 7.93 -7.18
N ASN A 96 -33.67 7.55 -8.09
CA ASN A 96 -33.50 8.19 -9.40
C ASN A 96 -33.89 7.25 -10.57
N SER A 97 -34.86 6.35 -10.38
CA SER A 97 -35.38 5.52 -11.46
C SER A 97 -36.69 6.08 -12.03
N PRO A 98 -36.70 6.61 -13.27
CA PRO A 98 -37.92 7.08 -13.93
C PRO A 98 -38.93 5.95 -14.21
N SER A 99 -38.45 4.70 -14.28
CA SER A 99 -39.25 3.51 -14.63
C SER A 99 -39.61 2.63 -13.44
N GLY A 100 -39.18 3.00 -12.23
CA GLY A 100 -39.32 2.17 -11.02
C GLY A 100 -38.39 0.95 -10.97
N GLN A 101 -37.58 0.70 -12.02
CA GLN A 101 -36.58 -0.36 -12.02
C GLN A 101 -35.18 0.18 -11.70
N PRO A 102 -34.42 -0.45 -10.78
CA PRO A 102 -33.07 0.00 -10.45
C PRO A 102 -32.15 -0.14 -11.66
N VAL A 103 -31.56 0.97 -12.10
CA VAL A 103 -30.53 0.98 -13.15
C VAL A 103 -29.16 1.04 -12.48
N ALA A 104 -28.35 0.01 -12.70
CA ALA A 104 -26.98 -0.05 -12.25
C ALA A 104 -26.08 0.83 -13.14
N LYS A 105 -25.21 1.64 -12.53
CA LYS A 105 -24.23 2.49 -13.20
C LYS A 105 -22.87 2.39 -12.51
N ARG A 106 -21.80 2.70 -13.24
CA ARG A 106 -20.46 2.82 -12.64
C ARG A 106 -20.33 4.14 -11.89
N VAL A 107 -19.45 4.18 -10.90
CA VAL A 107 -19.04 5.43 -10.26
C VAL A 107 -18.25 6.26 -11.27
N GLU A 108 -18.57 7.54 -11.37
CA GLU A 108 -17.86 8.45 -12.27
C GLU A 108 -16.38 8.55 -11.91
N GLN A 109 -15.52 8.55 -12.94
CA GLN A 109 -14.07 8.58 -12.74
C GLN A 109 -13.62 9.83 -11.97
N GLN A 110 -14.27 10.97 -12.19
CA GLN A 110 -13.99 12.20 -11.45
C GLN A 110 -14.28 12.04 -9.95
N GLN A 111 -15.38 11.37 -9.60
CA GLN A 111 -15.71 11.08 -8.21
C GLN A 111 -14.69 10.12 -7.56
N VAL A 112 -14.22 9.12 -8.31
CA VAL A 112 -13.13 8.24 -7.84
C VAL A 112 -11.86 9.04 -7.62
N MET A 113 -11.46 9.90 -8.55
CA MET A 113 -10.25 10.72 -8.44
C MET A 113 -10.29 11.72 -7.28
N MET A 114 -11.47 12.26 -6.94
CA MET A 114 -11.61 13.16 -5.80
C MET A 114 -11.60 12.44 -4.44
N SER A 115 -11.83 11.13 -4.41
CA SER A 115 -12.00 10.35 -3.17
C SER A 115 -10.89 9.32 -2.92
N ALA A 116 -10.10 8.99 -3.93
CA ALA A 116 -9.04 7.99 -3.87
C ALA A 116 -7.67 8.59 -4.22
N PRO A 117 -6.56 7.95 -3.79
CA PRO A 117 -5.23 8.32 -4.28
C PRO A 117 -5.14 8.27 -5.81
N THR A 118 -4.40 9.21 -6.38
CA THR A 118 -4.18 9.33 -7.83
C THR A 118 -3.64 8.03 -8.43
N ASP A 119 -2.78 7.34 -7.68
CA ASP A 119 -2.16 6.09 -8.11
C ASP A 119 -2.84 4.89 -7.42
N PRO A 120 -3.46 3.98 -8.20
CA PRO A 120 -4.04 2.76 -7.65
C PRO A 120 -2.98 1.72 -7.22
N THR A 121 -1.72 1.93 -7.63
CA THR A 121 -0.55 1.15 -7.21
C THR A 121 0.59 2.06 -6.80
N ILE A 122 1.22 1.71 -5.68
CA ILE A 122 2.47 2.29 -5.21
C ILE A 122 3.52 1.16 -5.23
N MET A 123 4.75 1.49 -5.61
CA MET A 123 5.89 0.59 -5.44
C MET A 123 6.64 0.96 -4.18
N SER A 124 7.22 -0.05 -3.53
CA SER A 124 7.98 0.17 -2.32
C SER A 124 9.24 -0.66 -2.34
N VAL A 125 10.36 -0.04 -1.97
CA VAL A 125 11.65 -0.69 -1.80
C VAL A 125 12.06 -0.57 -0.34
N ALA A 126 12.51 -1.67 0.25
CA ALA A 126 12.91 -1.72 1.65
C ALA A 126 14.21 -2.53 1.79
N VAL A 127 15.07 -2.04 2.68
CA VAL A 127 16.32 -2.71 3.04
C VAL A 127 16.20 -3.25 4.45
N PHE A 128 16.49 -4.54 4.60
CA PHE A 128 16.51 -5.25 5.86
C PHE A 128 17.96 -5.62 6.18
N ALA A 129 18.29 -5.50 7.46
CA ALA A 129 19.58 -5.91 7.98
C ALA A 129 19.40 -6.73 9.26
N HIS A 130 20.43 -7.48 9.63
CA HIS A 130 20.43 -8.23 10.87
C HIS A 130 20.20 -7.33 12.09
N ARG A 131 19.55 -7.88 13.14
CA ARG A 131 19.11 -7.11 14.32
C ARG A 131 20.27 -6.40 15.05
N HIS A 132 21.47 -6.96 14.97
CA HIS A 132 22.67 -6.46 15.62
C HIS A 132 23.49 -5.48 14.79
N ALA A 133 22.95 -5.02 13.64
CA ALA A 133 23.59 -3.98 12.85
C ALA A 133 23.93 -2.76 13.73
N THR A 134 25.18 -2.33 13.69
CA THR A 134 25.70 -1.19 14.48
C THR A 134 25.06 0.12 14.01
N PRO A 135 25.06 1.18 14.84
CA PRO A 135 24.61 2.49 14.39
C PRO A 135 25.32 2.98 13.13
N GLU A 136 26.61 2.71 13.00
CA GLU A 136 27.46 3.08 11.88
C GLU A 136 27.05 2.32 10.61
N GLU A 137 26.85 1.01 10.69
CA GLU A 137 26.37 0.18 9.57
C GLU A 137 24.99 0.65 9.10
N ARG A 138 24.08 0.95 10.03
CA ARG A 138 22.74 1.45 9.70
C ARG A 138 22.81 2.79 8.98
N GLU A 139 23.71 3.68 9.40
CA GLU A 139 23.88 4.97 8.76
C GLU A 139 24.46 4.83 7.35
N THR A 140 25.43 3.94 7.16
CA THR A 140 25.96 3.59 5.83
C THR A 140 24.85 3.02 4.93
N ILE A 141 24.02 2.11 5.45
CA ILE A 141 22.84 1.58 4.71
C ILE A 141 21.93 2.72 4.28
N ARG A 142 21.55 3.64 5.19
CA ARG A 142 20.68 4.77 4.84
C ARG A 142 21.29 5.64 3.75
N ARG A 143 22.58 5.98 3.88
CA ARG A 143 23.30 6.81 2.89
C ARG A 143 23.33 6.17 1.51
N VAL A 144 23.68 4.88 1.43
CA VAL A 144 23.74 4.13 0.16
C VAL A 144 22.35 4.02 -0.45
N PHE A 145 21.36 3.64 0.36
CA PHE A 145 19.96 3.55 -0.06
C PHE A 145 19.46 4.87 -0.65
N ASP A 146 19.73 5.98 0.05
CA ASP A 146 19.37 7.32 -0.39
C ASP A 146 20.00 7.72 -1.71
N ARG A 147 21.31 7.45 -1.87
CA ARG A 147 22.03 7.73 -3.11
C ARG A 147 21.38 7.00 -4.28
N VAL A 148 21.22 5.68 -4.16
CA VAL A 148 20.63 4.86 -5.23
C VAL A 148 19.18 5.28 -5.51
N CYS A 149 18.38 5.58 -4.48
CA CYS A 149 17.01 6.05 -4.66
C CYS A 149 16.94 7.41 -5.37
N ARG A 150 17.86 8.35 -5.09
CA ARG A 150 17.92 9.64 -5.77
C ARG A 150 18.38 9.50 -7.22
N ASP A 151 19.43 8.72 -7.47
CA ASP A 151 19.99 8.51 -8.82
C ASP A 151 18.97 7.88 -9.78
N ASN A 152 18.04 7.07 -9.23
CA ASN A 152 16.96 6.45 -9.99
C ASN A 152 15.64 7.25 -9.99
N GLY A 153 15.62 8.45 -9.37
CA GLY A 153 14.42 9.27 -9.29
C GLY A 153 13.30 8.70 -8.43
N LEU A 154 13.62 7.79 -7.49
CA LEU A 154 12.66 7.20 -6.55
C LEU A 154 12.33 8.15 -5.41
N ARG A 155 13.33 8.92 -4.97
CA ARG A 155 13.23 9.92 -3.90
C ARG A 155 13.48 11.32 -4.47
N SER A 156 12.60 12.28 -4.15
CA SER A 156 12.80 13.67 -4.58
C SER A 156 13.86 14.35 -3.70
N PRO A 157 14.74 15.22 -4.26
CA PRO A 157 15.81 15.89 -3.52
C PRO A 157 15.32 16.76 -2.35
N ASN A 158 14.03 17.13 -2.32
CA ASN A 158 13.43 17.94 -1.26
C ASN A 158 12.62 17.14 -0.24
N THR A 159 12.68 15.80 -0.27
CA THR A 159 11.97 14.93 0.68
C THR A 159 12.85 14.60 1.89
N SER A 160 13.48 15.62 2.48
CA SER A 160 14.13 15.48 3.78
C SER A 160 13.05 15.52 4.86
N GLY A 161 12.63 14.34 5.32
CA GLY A 161 11.91 14.19 6.57
C GLY A 161 10.54 13.54 6.47
N ASN A 162 10.42 12.43 7.19
CA ASN A 162 9.20 11.77 7.64
C ASN A 162 8.38 11.03 6.59
N VAL A 163 8.55 9.70 6.53
CA VAL A 163 7.50 8.78 7.02
C VAL A 163 8.16 7.53 7.63
N SER A 164 8.54 7.61 8.91
CA SER A 164 8.67 6.40 9.73
C SER A 164 7.28 5.73 9.82
N PRO A 165 7.15 4.39 9.90
CA PRO A 165 5.85 3.68 9.83
C PRO A 165 4.88 3.97 10.99
N GLU A 166 5.23 4.85 11.93
CA GLU A 166 4.47 5.09 13.17
C GLU A 166 3.31 6.09 13.05
N ARG A 167 3.10 6.74 11.89
CA ARG A 167 1.85 7.48 11.70
C ARG A 167 0.72 6.50 11.36
N ARG A 168 0.16 5.90 12.43
CA ARG A 168 -1.23 5.44 12.47
C ARG A 168 -2.04 6.39 11.59
N ALA A 169 -2.72 5.86 10.59
CA ALA A 169 -3.76 6.58 9.89
C ALA A 169 -4.76 7.07 10.95
N VAL A 170 -4.59 8.31 11.42
CA VAL A 170 -5.62 9.05 12.11
C VAL A 170 -6.60 9.40 11.01
N PHE A 171 -7.43 8.43 10.65
CA PHE A 171 -8.71 8.75 10.04
C PHE A 171 -9.35 9.77 10.99
N PRO A 172 -9.76 10.95 10.51
CA PRO A 172 -10.62 11.79 11.33
C PRO A 172 -11.82 10.91 11.69
N ARG A 173 -11.97 10.59 12.97
CA ARG A 173 -13.23 10.04 13.48
C ARG A 173 -14.27 11.10 13.16
N ARG A 174 -14.95 10.96 12.01
CA ARG A 174 -16.26 11.57 11.84
C ARG A 174 -17.08 10.99 12.97
N THR A 175 -17.31 11.81 13.98
CA THR A 175 -18.37 11.61 14.95
C THR A 175 -19.65 11.52 14.14
N VAL A 176 -20.05 10.29 13.82
CA VAL A 176 -21.40 10.02 13.36
C VAL A 176 -22.28 10.40 14.55
N ARG A 177 -22.87 11.60 14.51
CA ARG A 177 -23.94 11.94 15.44
C ARG A 177 -25.00 10.83 15.30
N PRO A 178 -25.42 10.18 16.39
CA PRO A 178 -26.49 9.21 16.29
C PRO A 178 -27.72 9.96 15.76
N VAL A 179 -28.16 9.56 14.56
CA VAL A 179 -29.47 9.97 14.05
C VAL A 179 -30.47 9.37 15.02
N ALA A 180 -31.17 10.22 15.75
CA ALA A 180 -32.26 9.80 16.62
C ALA A 180 -33.22 8.95 15.79
N ARG A 181 -33.34 7.66 16.13
CA ARG A 181 -34.41 6.83 15.60
C ARG A 181 -35.72 7.46 16.05
N PRO A 182 -36.69 7.72 15.14
CA PRO A 182 -38.04 7.99 15.59
C PRO A 182 -38.53 6.77 16.38
N LEU A 183 -39.01 7.00 17.60
CA LEU A 183 -39.74 6.01 18.37
C LEU A 183 -40.94 5.57 17.55
N VAL A 184 -40.86 4.36 16.97
CA VAL A 184 -42.03 3.69 16.42
C VAL A 184 -42.92 3.33 17.60
N ALA A 185 -44.06 4.03 17.72
CA ALA A 185 -45.07 3.70 18.71
C ALA A 185 -45.50 2.23 18.55
N PRO A 186 -45.71 1.48 19.64
CA PRO A 186 -46.17 0.11 19.56
C PRO A 186 -47.54 0.08 18.86
N ARG A 187 -47.64 -0.71 17.79
CA ARG A 187 -48.91 -1.01 17.12
C ARG A 187 -49.87 -1.59 18.16
N THR A 188 -50.96 -0.89 18.39
CA THR A 188 -52.08 -1.37 19.18
C THR A 188 -52.64 -2.63 18.51
N THR A 189 -52.74 -3.68 19.31
CA THR A 189 -53.38 -4.95 18.99
C THR A 189 -54.83 -4.70 18.56
N ARG A 190 -55.18 -5.11 17.35
CA ARG A 190 -56.59 -5.33 16.99
C ARG A 190 -56.94 -6.80 17.25
N PRO A 191 -58.08 -7.09 17.91
CA PRO A 191 -58.46 -8.44 18.26
C PRO A 191 -58.85 -9.26 17.02
N TYR A 192 -58.48 -10.53 17.07
CA TYR A 192 -58.97 -11.60 16.19
C TYR A 192 -60.50 -11.59 16.18
N ARG A 193 -61.12 -11.45 14.99
CA ARG A 193 -62.50 -11.90 14.77
C ARG A 193 -62.45 -13.39 14.46
N SER A 194 -63.03 -14.19 15.34
CA SER A 194 -63.31 -15.60 15.05
C SER A 194 -64.36 -15.68 13.94
N ILE A 195 -64.10 -16.52 12.96
CA ILE A 195 -65.11 -17.01 12.04
C ILE A 195 -65.50 -18.37 12.59
N PHE A 196 -66.61 -18.42 13.32
CA PHE A 196 -67.59 -19.51 13.44
C PHE A 196 -68.82 -18.93 14.14
#